data_AF-A0A8T3QV05-F1
#
_entry.id   AF-A0A8T3QV05-F1
#
_cell.length_a   1.000
_cell.length_b   1.000
_cell.length_c   1.000
_cell.angle_alpha   90.00
_cell.angle_beta   90.00
_cell.angle_gamma   90.00
#
_symmetry.space_group_name_H-M   'P 1'
#
loop_
_entity.id
_entity.type
_entity.pdbx_description
1 polymer ?
#
loop_
_entity_poly.entity_id
_entity_poly.type
_entity_poly.pdbx_seq_one_letter_code
_entity_poly.pdbx_strand_id
1 'polypeptide(L)'
;MHQQIRTVPAKSPPDLEALLQVLYDEGVNLVSAGGSDLELGGEFAFSVSDEQHDQTLRALERAGYATRVVDLDVCWMEPKAGELLRCVREATALMAKSGSVIRDIAIGEPNVDGLIPVEISSQEIKCGQASTKA
;
A
#
# COMPACT_ATOMS: atom_id res chain seq x y z
N MET A 1 3.54 -4.28 -13.23
CA MET A 1 3.74 -4.15 -11.78
C MET A 1 2.94 -2.94 -11.36
N HIS A 2 2.17 -3.07 -10.29
CA HIS A 2 1.42 -1.95 -9.74
C HIS A 2 2.26 -1.34 -8.62
N GLN A 3 2.43 -0.03 -8.64
CA GLN A 3 3.25 0.68 -7.66
C GLN A 3 2.37 1.36 -6.62
N GLN A 4 2.80 1.25 -5.37
CA GLN A 4 2.15 1.93 -4.26
C GLN A 4 3.13 2.89 -3.60
N ILE A 5 2.66 4.11 -3.40
CA ILE A 5 3.36 5.16 -2.67
C ILE A 5 3.02 4.99 -1.19
N ARG A 6 4.04 5.07 -0.35
CA ARG A 6 3.90 5.01 1.10
C ARG A 6 4.59 6.16 1.76
N THR A 7 3.92 6.73 2.75
CA THR A 7 4.43 7.88 3.50
C THR A 7 3.87 7.85 4.91
N VAL A 8 4.69 8.28 5.87
CA VAL A 8 4.21 8.56 7.22
C VAL A 8 3.58 9.96 7.20
N PRO A 9 2.39 10.18 7.79
CA PRO A 9 1.81 11.52 7.98
C PRO A 9 2.61 12.36 8.99
N ALA A 10 3.91 12.55 8.75
CA ALA A 10 4.93 12.93 9.73
C ALA A 10 4.97 14.42 10.13
N LYS A 11 3.87 15.17 9.95
CA LYS A 11 3.78 16.52 10.53
C LYS A 11 3.77 16.42 12.08
N SER A 12 4.01 17.53 12.77
CA SER A 12 3.86 17.59 14.23
C SER A 12 2.76 18.61 14.56
N PRO A 13 1.58 18.17 15.03
CA PRO A 13 1.19 16.77 15.23
C PRO A 13 1.06 15.99 13.90
N PRO A 14 1.16 14.64 13.91
CA PRO A 14 0.85 13.84 12.74
C PRO A 14 -0.55 14.17 12.24
N ASP A 15 -0.66 14.36 10.93
CA ASP A 15 -1.88 14.91 10.34
C ASP A 15 -2.12 14.27 8.96
N LEU A 16 -2.98 13.26 8.96
CA LEU A 16 -3.43 12.58 7.75
C LEU A 16 -4.25 13.53 6.87
N GLU A 17 -5.07 14.41 7.46
CA GLU A 17 -5.86 15.39 6.72
C GLU A 17 -4.94 16.33 5.94
N ALA A 18 -3.91 16.87 6.57
CA ALA A 18 -2.95 17.75 5.90
C ALA A 18 -2.15 17.06 4.79
N LEU A 19 -1.96 15.74 4.86
CA LEU A 19 -1.38 14.95 3.77
C LEU A 19 -2.38 14.82 2.62
N LEU A 20 -3.61 14.42 2.91
CA LEU A 20 -4.67 14.28 1.91
C LEU A 20 -5.00 15.64 1.24
N GLN A 21 -4.88 16.74 1.97
CA GLN A 21 -5.04 18.09 1.42
C GLN A 21 -3.99 18.40 0.35
N VAL A 22 -2.73 17.97 0.54
CA VAL A 22 -1.68 18.14 -0.50
C VAL A 22 -2.05 17.37 -1.77
N LEU A 23 -2.57 16.15 -1.63
CA LEU A 23 -3.00 15.34 -2.78
C LEU A 23 -4.19 15.97 -3.49
N TYR A 24 -5.15 16.50 -2.72
CA TYR A 24 -6.31 17.21 -3.24
C TYR A 24 -5.92 18.47 -4.01
N ASP A 25 -5.05 19.31 -3.44
CA ASP A 25 -4.61 20.58 -4.04
C ASP A 25 -3.89 20.39 -5.37
N GLU A 26 -3.27 19.22 -5.56
CA GLU A 26 -2.55 18.84 -6.78
C GLU A 26 -3.44 18.06 -7.77
N GLY A 27 -4.72 17.84 -7.42
CA GLY A 27 -5.67 17.11 -8.27
C GLY A 27 -5.33 15.62 -8.42
N VAL A 28 -4.63 15.04 -7.45
CA VAL A 28 -4.27 13.61 -7.46
C VAL A 28 -5.50 12.77 -7.13
N ASN A 29 -5.83 11.81 -8.01
CA ASN A 29 -6.89 10.85 -7.74
C ASN A 29 -6.29 9.55 -7.20
N LEU A 30 -6.82 9.08 -6.06
CA LEU A 30 -6.37 7.82 -5.46
C LEU A 30 -7.10 6.66 -6.13
N VAL A 31 -6.33 5.67 -6.60
CA VAL A 31 -6.85 4.41 -7.15
C VAL A 31 -7.09 3.40 -6.04
N SER A 32 -6.22 3.38 -5.04
CA SER A 32 -6.42 2.59 -3.82
C SER A 32 -5.83 3.28 -2.60
N ALA A 33 -6.29 2.87 -1.42
CA ALA A 33 -5.72 3.31 -0.17
C ALA A 33 -5.79 2.22 0.89
N GLY A 34 -4.86 2.31 1.84
CA GLY A 34 -4.75 1.47 3.01
C GLY A 34 -3.83 2.12 4.03
N GLY A 35 -3.75 1.52 5.21
CA GLY A 35 -2.87 2.01 6.26
C GLY A 35 -3.24 1.47 7.63
N SER A 36 -2.29 1.60 8.55
CA SER A 36 -2.46 1.32 9.98
C SER A 36 -1.71 2.40 10.75
N ASP A 37 -2.18 2.71 11.96
CA ASP A 37 -1.46 3.58 12.91
C ASP A 37 -1.13 4.98 12.36
N LEU A 38 -1.98 5.54 11.49
CA LEU A 38 -1.68 6.72 10.65
C LEU A 38 -1.27 7.97 11.44
N GLU A 39 -1.81 8.18 12.63
CA GLU A 39 -1.44 9.29 13.51
C GLU A 39 -0.52 8.86 14.68
N LEU A 40 -0.14 7.58 14.69
CA LEU A 40 0.70 6.94 15.69
C LEU A 40 2.07 6.51 15.12
N GLY A 41 2.44 7.04 13.95
CA GLY A 41 3.72 6.78 13.28
C GLY A 41 3.70 5.65 12.25
N GLY A 42 2.52 5.11 11.94
CA GLY A 42 2.30 4.19 10.84
C GLY A 42 2.27 4.88 9.48
N GLU A 43 2.13 4.07 8.43
CA GLU A 43 2.21 4.53 7.04
C GLU A 43 0.83 4.59 6.40
N PHE A 44 0.59 5.68 5.69
CA PHE A 44 -0.45 5.74 4.67
C PHE A 44 0.10 5.15 3.38
N ALA A 45 -0.63 4.20 2.82
CA ALA A 45 -0.25 3.44 1.64
C ALA A 45 -1.34 3.62 0.58
N PHE A 46 -0.99 4.10 -0.61
CA PHE A 46 -1.96 4.40 -1.64
C PHE A 46 -1.34 4.28 -3.03
N SER A 47 -2.18 4.03 -4.03
CA SER A 47 -1.80 4.06 -5.43
C SER A 47 -2.54 5.15 -6.17
N VAL A 48 -1.98 5.58 -7.29
CA VAL A 48 -2.53 6.58 -8.20
C VAL A 48 -2.41 6.04 -9.63
N SER A 49 -3.03 6.71 -10.59
CA SER A 49 -2.79 6.38 -12.01
C SER A 49 -1.32 6.57 -12.39
N ASP A 50 -0.82 5.78 -13.34
CA ASP A 50 0.56 5.87 -13.82
C ASP A 50 0.92 7.29 -14.29
N GLU A 51 -0.06 8.00 -14.88
CA GLU A 51 0.10 9.38 -15.35
C GLU A 51 0.31 10.39 -14.20
N GLN A 52 -0.22 10.10 -13.02
CA GLN A 52 -0.14 10.96 -11.84
C GLN A 52 1.00 10.57 -10.88
N HIS A 53 1.64 9.41 -11.06
CA HIS A 53 2.64 8.89 -10.13
C HIS A 53 3.78 9.88 -9.84
N ASP A 54 4.46 10.34 -10.89
CA ASP A 54 5.60 11.24 -10.75
C ASP A 54 5.21 12.63 -10.23
N GLN A 55 4.02 13.11 -10.59
CA GLN A 55 3.50 14.37 -10.05
C GLN A 55 3.25 14.24 -8.55
N THR A 56 2.66 13.12 -8.13
CA THR A 56 2.31 12.84 -6.74
C THR A 56 3.55 12.78 -5.85
N LEU A 57 4.61 12.08 -6.29
CA LEU A 57 5.87 12.02 -5.54
C LEU A 57 6.48 13.43 -5.36
N ARG A 58 6.51 14.23 -6.43
CA ARG A 58 7.01 15.61 -6.35
C ARG A 58 6.18 16.49 -5.42
N ALA A 59 4.85 16.37 -5.45
CA ALA A 59 3.96 17.11 -4.57
C ALA A 59 4.24 16.82 -3.08
N LEU A 60 4.36 15.53 -2.74
CA LEU A 60 4.65 15.09 -1.38
C LEU A 60 6.03 15.53 -0.91
N GLU A 61 7.05 15.39 -1.77
CA GLU A 61 8.40 15.87 -1.48
C GLU A 61 8.42 17.38 -1.22
N ARG A 62 7.76 18.19 -2.06
CA ARG A 62 7.62 19.65 -1.86
C ARG A 62 6.93 20.01 -0.55
N ALA A 63 5.95 19.20 -0.15
CA ALA A 63 5.24 19.36 1.12
C ALA A 63 6.01 18.82 2.35
N GLY A 64 7.22 18.27 2.14
CA GLY A 64 8.10 17.78 3.19
C GLY A 64 7.79 16.36 3.67
N TYR A 65 7.00 15.59 2.91
CA TYR A 65 6.72 14.19 3.23
C TYR A 65 7.78 13.27 2.62
N ALA A 66 8.31 12.36 3.43
CA ALA A 66 9.20 11.31 2.96
C ALA A 66 8.37 10.14 2.38
N THR A 67 8.62 9.80 1.13
CA THR A 67 7.91 8.73 0.41
C THR A 67 8.82 7.55 0.11
N ARG A 68 8.24 6.34 0.09
CA ARG A 68 8.85 5.16 -0.53
C ARG A 68 7.87 4.54 -1.53
N VAL A 69 8.40 3.98 -2.60
CA VAL A 69 7.62 3.26 -3.61
C VAL A 69 7.85 1.76 -3.41
N VAL A 70 6.77 0.99 -3.46
CA VAL A 70 6.84 -0.48 -3.41
C VAL A 70 6.10 -1.08 -4.59
N ASP A 71 6.66 -2.16 -5.13
CA ASP A 71 5.97 -3.01 -6.10
C ASP A 71 5.04 -3.98 -5.36
N LEU A 72 3.86 -4.18 -5.92
CA LEU A 72 2.81 -4.99 -5.33
C LEU A 72 2.30 -6.08 -6.28
N ASP A 73 1.80 -7.14 -5.65
CA ASP A 73 0.91 -8.09 -6.30
C ASP A 73 -0.52 -7.54 -6.23
N VAL A 74 -1.24 -7.62 -7.35
CA VAL A 74 -2.65 -7.19 -7.44
C VAL A 74 -3.53 -8.40 -7.74
N CYS A 75 -4.52 -8.62 -6.89
CA CYS A 75 -5.60 -9.55 -7.14
C CYS A 75 -6.89 -8.77 -7.41
N TRP A 76 -7.60 -9.10 -8.50
CA TRP A 76 -8.89 -8.50 -8.80
C TRP A 76 -10.01 -9.34 -8.21
N MET A 77 -10.93 -8.72 -7.49
CA MET A 77 -12.08 -9.38 -6.87
C MET A 77 -13.42 -8.84 -7.35
N GLU A 78 -14.40 -9.72 -7.47
CA GLU A 78 -15.80 -9.32 -7.57
C GLU A 78 -16.32 -8.81 -6.19
N PRO A 79 -17.33 -7.93 -6.17
CA PRO A 79 -17.92 -7.42 -4.92
C PRO A 79 -18.86 -8.46 -4.27
N LYS A 80 -18.34 -9.64 -3.97
CA LYS A 80 -19.08 -10.74 -3.32
C LYS A 80 -18.30 -11.38 -2.17
N ALA A 81 -19.05 -11.99 -1.25
CA ALA A 81 -18.47 -12.64 -0.08
C ALA A 81 -17.48 -13.74 -0.49
N GLY A 82 -16.32 -13.78 0.19
CA GLY A 82 -15.29 -14.80 -0.01
C GLY A 82 -14.23 -14.47 -1.05
N GLU A 83 -14.38 -13.43 -1.87
CA GLU A 83 -13.37 -13.11 -2.88
C GLU A 83 -12.08 -12.56 -2.28
N LEU A 84 -12.15 -11.74 -1.22
CA LEU A 84 -10.94 -11.31 -0.52
C LEU A 84 -10.19 -12.53 0.08
N LEU A 85 -10.92 -13.52 0.61
CA LEU A 85 -10.32 -14.75 1.10
C LEU A 85 -9.64 -15.54 -0.02
N ARG A 86 -10.22 -15.56 -1.23
CA ARG A 86 -9.59 -16.16 -2.42
C ARG A 86 -8.26 -15.45 -2.74
N CYS A 87 -8.26 -14.12 -2.85
CA CYS A 87 -7.04 -13.34 -3.10
C CYS A 87 -5.95 -13.60 -2.05
N VAL A 88 -6.30 -13.58 -0.77
CA VAL A 88 -5.35 -13.82 0.32
C VAL A 88 -4.76 -15.24 0.27
N ARG A 89 -5.57 -16.25 -0.09
CA ARG A 89 -5.09 -17.64 -0.24
C ARG A 89 -4.12 -17.78 -1.40
N GLU A 90 -4.42 -17.19 -2.54
CA GLU A 90 -3.53 -17.18 -3.70
C GLU A 90 -2.19 -16.51 -3.38
N ALA A 91 -2.23 -15.32 -2.77
CA ALA A 91 -1.03 -14.60 -2.34
C ALA A 91 -0.21 -15.40 -1.31
N THR A 92 -0.87 -15.99 -0.31
CA THR A 92 -0.18 -16.81 0.71
C THR A 92 0.52 -18.02 0.07
N ALA A 93 -0.12 -18.67 -0.91
CA ALA A 93 0.47 -19.81 -1.61
C ALA A 93 1.68 -19.43 -2.47
N LEU A 94 1.70 -18.21 -3.03
CA LEU A 94 2.86 -17.66 -3.74
C LEU A 94 4.01 -17.34 -2.78
N MET A 95 3.71 -16.60 -1.70
CA MET A 95 4.71 -16.12 -0.74
C MET A 95 5.34 -17.26 0.09
N ALA A 96 4.61 -18.34 0.33
CA ALA A 96 5.16 -19.53 0.99
C ALA A 96 6.37 -20.12 0.24
N LYS A 97 6.45 -19.92 -1.09
CA LYS A 97 7.58 -20.38 -1.91
C LYS A 97 8.81 -19.48 -1.78
N SER A 98 8.63 -18.20 -1.46
CA SER A 98 9.70 -17.22 -1.33
C SER A 98 10.15 -16.96 0.12
N GLY A 99 9.46 -17.53 1.12
CA GLY A 99 9.71 -17.24 2.54
C GLY A 99 9.20 -15.85 2.97
N SER A 100 8.29 -15.28 2.20
CA SER A 100 7.66 -13.99 2.50
C SER A 100 6.31 -14.21 3.19
N VAL A 101 5.80 -13.17 3.84
CA VAL A 101 4.42 -13.11 4.34
C VAL A 101 3.74 -11.85 3.87
N ILE A 102 2.41 -11.84 3.89
CA ILE A 102 1.61 -10.65 3.68
C ILE A 102 1.88 -9.68 4.82
N ARG A 103 2.30 -8.46 4.48
CA ARG A 103 2.53 -7.38 5.44
C ARG A 103 1.26 -6.57 5.65
N ASP A 104 0.62 -6.16 4.56
CA ASP A 104 -0.59 -5.34 4.56
C ASP A 104 -1.34 -5.48 3.22
N ILE A 105 -2.57 -4.95 3.19
CA ILE A 105 -3.46 -4.94 2.04
C ILE A 105 -4.05 -3.53 1.89
N ALA A 106 -4.11 -3.03 0.65
CA ALA A 106 -4.91 -1.88 0.26
C ALA A 106 -6.04 -2.33 -0.69
N ILE A 107 -7.18 -1.62 -0.65
CA ILE A 107 -8.33 -1.90 -1.50
C ILE A 107 -8.62 -0.65 -2.32
N GLY A 108 -8.85 -0.83 -3.62
CA GLY A 108 -9.08 0.29 -4.52
C GLY A 108 -10.49 0.44 -5.04
N GLU A 109 -10.63 1.36 -5.99
CA GLU A 109 -11.86 1.59 -6.72
C GLU A 109 -12.14 0.47 -7.75
N PRO A 110 -13.41 0.11 -7.99
CA PRO A 110 -13.74 -0.82 -9.06
C PRO A 110 -13.26 -0.29 -10.42
N ASN A 111 -12.68 -1.16 -11.24
CA ASN A 111 -12.38 -0.84 -12.63
C ASN A 111 -13.66 -0.78 -13.50
N VAL A 112 -13.50 -0.58 -14.81
CA VAL A 112 -14.62 -0.51 -15.78
C VAL A 112 -15.48 -1.78 -15.83
N ASP A 113 -14.94 -2.93 -15.42
CA ASP A 113 -15.64 -4.22 -15.35
C ASP A 113 -16.28 -4.45 -13.97
N GLY A 114 -16.16 -3.50 -13.05
CA GLY A 114 -16.67 -3.60 -11.68
C GLY A 114 -15.80 -4.47 -10.76
N LEU A 115 -14.58 -4.82 -11.18
CA LEU A 115 -13.64 -5.58 -10.36
C LEU A 115 -12.85 -4.65 -9.45
N ILE A 116 -12.77 -5.01 -8.18
CA ILE A 116 -12.08 -4.24 -7.14
C ILE A 116 -10.65 -4.76 -7.02
N PRO A 117 -9.62 -3.90 -7.09
CA PRO A 117 -8.24 -4.32 -6.88
C PRO A 117 -7.96 -4.51 -5.39
N VAL A 118 -7.28 -5.61 -5.08
CA VAL A 118 -6.67 -5.92 -3.79
C VAL A 118 -5.16 -5.87 -3.99
N GLU A 119 -4.55 -4.82 -3.46
CA GLU A 119 -3.12 -4.56 -3.47
C GLU A 119 -2.47 -5.23 -2.27
N ILE A 120 -1.57 -6.19 -2.50
CA ILE A 120 -0.98 -7.02 -1.44
C ILE A 120 0.51 -6.75 -1.36
N SER A 121 0.96 -6.23 -0.23
CA SER A 121 2.39 -6.06 0.06
C SER A 121 2.93 -7.28 0.80
N SER A 122 4.13 -7.69 0.44
CA SER A 122 4.85 -8.75 1.15
C SER A 122 6.03 -8.21 1.95
N GLN A 123 6.50 -9.02 2.89
CA GLN A 123 7.79 -8.83 3.56
C GLN A 123 8.47 -10.19 3.74
N GLU A 124 9.78 -10.25 3.51
CA GLU A 124 10.55 -11.45 3.86
C GLU A 124 10.60 -11.63 5.38
N ILE A 125 10.36 -12.85 5.85
CA ILE A 125 10.69 -13.22 7.21
C ILE A 125 12.09 -13.82 7.18
N LYS A 126 13.06 -13.14 7.80
CA LYS A 126 14.31 -13.80 8.18
C LYS A 126 13.96 -14.80 9.27
N CYS A 127 13.77 -16.07 8.92
CA CYS A 127 13.80 -17.15 9.90
C CYS A 127 15.14 -17.03 10.63
N GLY A 128 15.10 -16.76 11.93
CA GLY A 128 16.29 -16.50 12.73
C GLY A 128 17.31 -17.62 12.53
N GLN A 129 18.56 -17.23 12.23
CA GLN A 129 19.69 -18.06 12.60
C GLN A 129 19.50 -18.37 14.09
N ALA A 130 19.27 -19.65 14.39
CA ALA A 130 19.22 -20.12 15.75
C ALA A 130 20.49 -19.60 16.44
N SER A 131 20.31 -18.72 17.43
CA SER A 131 21.38 -18.29 18.32
C SER A 131 21.83 -19.51 19.12
N THR A 132 22.72 -20.32 18.55
CA THR A 132 23.59 -21.21 19.31
C THR A 132 24.51 -20.30 20.14
N LYS A 133 24.05 -19.96 21.35
CA LYS A 133 24.97 -19.54 22.40
C LYS A 133 25.85 -20.74 22.73
N ALA A 134 27.14 -20.61 22.40
CA ALA A 134 28.22 -21.42 22.95
C ALA A 134 28.46 -21.06 24.42
#